data_AF-A0A327NER9-F1
#
_entry.id   AF-A0A327NER9-F1
#
_cell.length_a   1.000
_cell.length_b   1.000
_cell.length_c   1.000
_cell.angle_alpha   90.00
_cell.angle_beta   90.00
_cell.angle_gamma   90.00
#
_symmetry.space_group_name_H-M   'P 1'
#
loop_
_entity.id
_entity.type
_entity.pdbx_description
1 polymer ?
#
loop_
_entity_poly.entity_id
_entity_poly.type
_entity_poly.pdbx_seq_one_letter_code
_entity_poly.pdbx_strand_id
1 'polypeptide(L)'
;MPAATIEVTSKSRPGARRFPVREYLTRLKLLPYSSTKIEWSEIQYIKEMSQAADGNYYGVITGQQTFVGYGGNPGDVIYTDVTPKRVRVKLERYQMSYDGTDITKWNLLLGNIGVAAN
;
A
#
# COMPACT_ATOMS: atom_id res chain seq x y z
N MET A 1 -10.72 -4.25 9.68
CA MET A 1 -9.44 -4.98 9.44
C MET A 1 -8.60 -4.89 10.71
N PRO A 2 -7.81 -5.92 11.06
CA PRO A 2 -6.70 -5.72 11.99
C PRO A 2 -5.80 -4.57 11.50
N ALA A 3 -5.06 -3.92 12.40
CA ALA A 3 -4.22 -2.77 12.07
C ALA A 3 -3.32 -3.09 10.87
N ALA A 4 -3.50 -2.35 9.77
CA ALA A 4 -2.75 -2.56 8.55
C ALA A 4 -1.24 -2.41 8.82
N THR A 5 -0.47 -3.31 8.22
CA THR A 5 1.00 -3.34 8.35
C THR A 5 1.68 -3.22 7.01
N ILE A 6 2.93 -2.75 7.03
CA ILE A 6 3.80 -2.68 5.86
C ILE A 6 5.12 -3.36 6.14
N GLU A 7 5.58 -4.12 5.16
CA GLU A 7 6.83 -4.83 5.18
C GLU A 7 7.89 -4.08 4.36
N VAL A 8 9.08 -3.98 4.94
CA VAL A 8 10.22 -3.27 4.36
C VAL A 8 11.48 -4.12 4.49
N THR A 9 12.38 -3.96 3.53
CA THR A 9 13.73 -4.51 3.53
C THR A 9 14.74 -3.37 3.63
N SER A 10 15.99 -3.69 3.92
CA SER A 10 17.08 -2.72 3.93
C SER A 10 18.38 -3.39 3.53
N LYS A 11 19.23 -2.67 2.80
CA LYS A 11 20.58 -3.14 2.44
C LYS A 11 21.45 -3.39 3.68
N SER A 12 21.31 -2.58 4.74
CA SER A 12 22.13 -2.68 5.94
C SER A 12 21.64 -3.70 6.97
N ARG A 13 20.42 -4.20 6.83
CA ARG A 13 19.79 -5.13 7.77
C ARG A 13 19.01 -6.19 6.98
N PRO A 14 19.62 -7.36 6.75
CA PRO A 14 19.02 -8.47 6.01
C PRO A 14 17.66 -8.87 6.60
N GLY A 15 16.77 -9.33 5.73
CA GLY A 15 15.44 -9.80 6.10
C GLY A 15 14.34 -8.73 6.02
N ALA A 16 13.12 -9.22 5.86
CA ALA A 16 11.91 -8.42 5.80
C ALA A 16 11.41 -8.10 7.22
N ARG A 17 11.03 -6.85 7.46
CA ARG A 17 10.50 -6.39 8.75
C ARG A 17 9.14 -5.75 8.56
N ARG A 18 8.20 -6.08 9.45
CA ARG A 18 6.82 -5.63 9.41
C ARG A 18 6.56 -4.57 10.47
N PHE A 19 5.96 -3.46 10.06
CA PHE A 19 5.60 -2.35 10.94
C PHE A 19 4.12 -2.01 10.78
N PRO A 20 3.42 -1.57 11.84
CA PRO A 20 2.16 -0.85 11.69
C PRO A 20 2.34 0.34 10.74
N VAL A 21 1.37 0.60 9.87
CA VAL A 21 1.48 1.68 8.87
C VAL A 21 1.79 3.03 9.52
N ARG A 22 1.17 3.33 10.66
CA ARG A 22 1.46 4.55 11.44
C ARG A 22 2.94 4.65 11.81
N GLU A 23 3.50 3.57 12.35
CA GLU A 23 4.90 3.56 12.78
C GLU A 23 5.85 3.72 11.60
N TYR A 24 5.56 3.06 10.47
CA TYR A 24 6.32 3.23 9.24
C TYR A 24 6.32 4.68 8.76
N LEU A 25 5.15 5.32 8.67
CA LEU A 25 5.03 6.71 8.25
C LEU A 25 5.76 7.67 9.21
N THR A 26 5.72 7.41 10.52
CA THR A 26 6.49 8.19 11.50
C THR A 26 7.99 8.04 11.27
N ARG A 27 8.49 6.83 11.03
CA ARG A 27 9.91 6.59 10.74
C ARG A 27 10.35 7.27 9.45
N LEU A 28 9.52 7.27 8.40
CA LEU A 28 9.80 7.97 7.14
C LEU A 28 10.02 9.47 7.34
N LYS A 29 9.21 10.11 8.19
CA LYS A 29 9.35 11.54 8.51
C LYS A 29 10.67 11.90 9.20
N LEU A 30 11.31 10.92 9.83
CA LEU A 30 12.58 11.11 10.55
C LEU A 30 13.80 10.87 9.65
N LEU A 31 13.60 10.40 8.42
CA LEU A 31 14.69 10.22 7.47
C LEU A 31 15.20 11.59 7.00
N PRO A 32 16.49 11.71 6.62
CA PRO A 32 17.10 12.97 6.22
C PRO A 32 16.73 13.38 4.78
N TYR A 33 15.43 13.35 4.47
CA TYR A 33 14.86 13.81 3.21
C TYR A 33 14.03 15.07 3.48
N SER A 34 14.07 16.06 2.59
CA SER A 34 13.18 17.23 2.67
C SER A 34 11.73 16.84 2.37
N SER A 35 11.55 15.89 1.46
CA SER A 35 10.27 15.32 1.07
C SER A 35 10.46 13.93 0.48
N THR A 36 9.38 13.14 0.47
CA THR A 36 9.37 11.79 -0.08
C THR A 36 8.13 11.58 -0.93
N LYS A 37 8.28 10.93 -2.08
CA LYS A 37 7.18 10.52 -2.96
C LYS A 37 7.10 9.00 -2.97
N ILE A 38 5.89 8.47 -2.75
CA ILE A 38 5.62 7.03 -2.81
C ILE A 38 4.51 6.82 -3.83
N GLU A 39 4.84 6.11 -4.91
CA GLU A 39 3.91 5.81 -5.98
C GLU A 39 3.75 4.31 -6.16
N TRP A 40 2.56 3.90 -6.58
CA TRP A 40 2.23 2.53 -6.89
C TRP A 40 1.93 2.41 -8.38
N SER A 41 2.69 1.57 -9.09
CA SER A 41 2.55 1.31 -10.52
C SER A 41 2.27 -0.17 -10.78
N GLU A 42 1.77 -0.47 -11.99
CA GLU A 42 1.59 -1.84 -12.49
C GLU A 42 0.84 -2.77 -11.53
N ILE A 43 -0.37 -2.37 -11.11
CA ILE A 43 -1.22 -3.23 -10.27
C ILE A 43 -1.72 -4.40 -11.13
N GLN A 44 -0.94 -5.48 -11.16
CA GLN A 44 -1.22 -6.69 -11.92
C GLN A 44 -2.20 -7.56 -11.15
N TYR A 45 -3.47 -7.53 -11.56
CA TYR A 45 -4.56 -8.46 -11.23
C TYR A 45 -4.87 -8.73 -9.74
N ILE A 46 -6.15 -8.65 -9.37
CA ILE A 46 -6.61 -9.16 -8.07
C ILE A 46 -6.67 -10.69 -8.15
N LYS A 47 -5.86 -11.37 -7.35
CA LYS A 47 -5.87 -12.82 -7.19
C LYS A 47 -6.59 -13.21 -5.91
N GLU A 48 -7.05 -14.46 -5.85
CA GLU A 48 -7.57 -15.10 -4.63
C GLU A 48 -8.74 -14.34 -4.00
N MET A 49 -9.60 -13.75 -4.84
CA MET A 49 -10.83 -13.10 -4.41
C MET A 49 -11.76 -14.12 -3.73
N SER A 50 -12.11 -13.87 -2.48
CA SER A 50 -13.01 -14.70 -1.70
C SER A 50 -13.93 -13.83 -0.83
N GLN A 51 -15.20 -14.20 -0.75
CA GLN A 51 -16.14 -13.55 0.15
C GLN A 51 -15.95 -14.11 1.56
N ALA A 52 -15.80 -13.25 2.55
CA ALA A 52 -15.71 -13.65 3.95
C ALA A 52 -17.08 -13.59 4.64
N ALA A 53 -17.15 -14.11 5.87
CA ALA A 53 -18.37 -14.15 6.68
C ALA A 53 -18.96 -12.75 7.01
N ASP A 54 -18.17 -11.69 6.87
CA ASP A 54 -18.61 -10.30 7.03
C ASP A 54 -19.28 -9.72 5.76
N GLY A 55 -19.46 -10.53 4.72
CA GLY A 55 -20.05 -10.14 3.44
C GLY A 55 -19.11 -9.40 2.49
N ASN A 56 -17.90 -9.05 2.93
CA ASN A 56 -16.91 -8.34 2.11
C ASN A 56 -16.03 -9.32 1.33
N TYR A 57 -15.46 -8.84 0.22
CA TYR A 57 -14.51 -9.61 -0.57
C TYR A 57 -13.09 -9.26 -0.16
N TYR A 58 -12.24 -10.28 -0.05
CA TYR A 58 -10.82 -10.14 0.23
C TYR A 58 -10.02 -10.78 -0.89
N GLY A 59 -8.92 -10.13 -1.27
CA GLY A 59 -8.00 -10.66 -2.27
C GLY A 59 -6.59 -10.13 -2.08
N VAL A 60 -5.71 -10.46 -3.01
CA VAL A 60 -4.34 -9.98 -3.03
C VAL A 60 -4.07 -9.31 -4.38
N ILE A 61 -3.53 -8.09 -4.34
CA ILE A 61 -2.97 -7.43 -5.53
C ILE A 61 -1.45 -7.49 -5.48
N THR A 62 -0.84 -7.62 -6.65
CA THR A 62 0.59 -7.41 -6.85
C THR A 62 0.82 -6.12 -7.58
N GLY A 63 1.82 -5.35 -7.16
CA GLY A 63 2.21 -4.12 -7.85
C GLY A 63 3.63 -3.72 -7.47
N GLN A 64 4.13 -2.66 -8.09
CA GLN A 64 5.42 -2.08 -7.76
C GLN A 64 5.22 -0.81 -6.95
N GLN A 65 6.03 -0.64 -5.91
CA GLN A 65 6.11 0.60 -5.16
C GLN A 65 7.42 1.31 -5.51
N THR A 66 7.32 2.51 -6.06
CA THR A 66 8.44 3.41 -6.28
C THR A 66 8.53 4.39 -5.13
N PHE A 67 9.68 4.39 -4.45
CA PHE A 67 10.01 5.34 -3.40
C PHE A 67 11.06 6.32 -3.93
N VAL A 68 10.81 7.62 -3.80
CA VAL A 68 11.75 8.69 -4.14
C VAL A 68 11.94 9.60 -2.92
N GLY A 69 13.20 9.79 -2.51
CA GLY A 69 13.59 10.74 -1.47
C GLY A 69 14.28 11.96 -2.08
N TYR A 70 13.83 13.16 -1.70
CA TYR A 70 14.36 14.42 -2.20
C TYR A 70 15.25 15.12 -1.17
N GLY A 71 16.31 15.78 -1.65
CA GLY A 71 17.24 16.60 -0.88
C GLY A 71 16.70 18.02 -0.65
N GLY A 72 17.54 18.91 -0.10
CA GLY A 72 17.11 20.26 0.31
C GLY A 72 16.70 21.18 -0.85
N ASN A 73 17.11 20.88 -2.07
CA ASN A 73 16.78 21.66 -3.26
C ASN A 73 15.59 21.03 -4.02
N PRO A 74 14.67 21.84 -4.58
CA PRO A 74 13.57 21.33 -5.39
C PRO A 74 14.06 20.46 -6.54
N GLY A 75 13.55 19.23 -6.65
CA GLY A 75 13.91 18.28 -7.71
C GLY A 75 15.20 17.49 -7.48
N ASP A 76 15.94 17.75 -6.40
CA ASP A 76 17.16 17.01 -6.05
C ASP A 76 16.82 15.60 -5.56
N VAL A 77 16.85 14.61 -6.44
CA VAL A 77 16.59 13.20 -6.09
C VAL A 77 17.85 12.59 -5.50
N ILE A 78 17.82 12.29 -4.20
CA ILE A 78 18.97 11.72 -3.48
C ILE A 78 18.84 10.21 -3.26
N TYR A 79 17.64 9.65 -3.38
CA TYR A 79 17.43 8.21 -3.30
C TYR A 79 16.21 7.77 -4.12
N THR A 80 16.33 6.62 -4.79
CA THR A 80 15.22 5.95 -5.47
C THR A 80 15.28 4.44 -5.23
N ASP A 81 14.12 3.83 -5.03
CA ASP A 81 13.96 2.39 -4.89
C ASP A 81 12.64 1.92 -5.51
N VAL A 82 12.68 0.81 -6.23
CA VAL A 82 11.50 0.15 -6.78
C VAL A 82 11.41 -1.23 -6.17
N THR A 83 10.37 -1.46 -5.39
CA THR A 83 10.17 -2.72 -4.67
C THR A 83 8.83 -3.35 -5.09
N PRO A 84 8.80 -4.62 -5.52
CA PRO A 84 7.55 -5.34 -5.78
C PRO A 84 6.86 -5.66 -4.44
N LYS A 85 5.54 -5.53 -4.43
CA LYS A 85 4.71 -5.60 -3.23
C LYS A 85 3.50 -6.48 -3.46
N ARG A 86 3.11 -7.20 -2.40
CA ARG A 86 1.84 -7.95 -2.31
C ARG A 86 0.95 -7.27 -1.30
N VAL A 87 -0.23 -6.81 -1.71
CA VAL A 87 -1.14 -6.08 -0.85
C VAL A 87 -2.43 -6.86 -0.68
N ARG A 88 -2.78 -7.18 0.56
CA ARG A 88 -4.11 -7.71 0.88
C ARG A 88 -5.12 -6.59 0.76
N VAL A 89 -6.19 -6.79 0.01
CA VAL A 89 -7.24 -5.79 -0.20
C VAL A 89 -8.58 -6.28 0.34
N LYS A 90 -9.46 -5.34 0.69
CA LYS A 90 -10.87 -5.57 0.95
C LYS A 90 -11.69 -4.73 -0.02
N LEU A 91 -12.63 -5.36 -0.70
CA LEU A 91 -13.68 -4.68 -1.43
C LEU A 91 -14.92 -4.63 -0.54
N GLU A 92 -15.32 -3.43 -0.18
CA GLU A 92 -16.50 -3.16 0.63
C GLU A 92 -17.60 -2.57 -0.25
N ARG A 93 -18.75 -3.24 -0.28
CA ARG A 93 -19.92 -2.78 -1.01
C ARG A 93 -20.65 -1.74 -0.19
N TYR A 94 -20.99 -0.61 -0.79
CA TYR A 94 -21.89 0.37 -0.19
C TYR A 94 -22.95 0.82 -1.19
N GLN A 95 -24.13 1.16 -0.69
CA GLN A 95 -25.20 1.74 -1.49
C GLN A 95 -25.16 3.26 -1.36
N MET A 96 -25.31 3.94 -2.48
CA MET A 96 -25.45 5.38 -2.53
C MET A 96 -26.71 5.69 -3.32
N SER A 97 -27.67 6.36 -2.70
CA SER A 97 -28.82 6.88 -3.42
C SER A 97 -28.42 8.19 -4.09
N TYR A 98 -28.55 8.25 -5.41
CA TYR A 98 -28.33 9.46 -6.21
C TYR A 98 -29.51 9.63 -7.14
N ASP A 99 -30.19 10.77 -7.04
CA ASP A 99 -31.37 11.10 -7.85
C ASP A 99 -32.49 10.02 -7.80
N GLY A 100 -32.79 9.53 -6.58
CA GLY A 100 -33.81 8.50 -6.36
C GLY A 100 -33.43 7.10 -6.87
N THR A 101 -32.23 6.93 -7.41
CA THR A 101 -31.70 5.64 -7.87
C THR A 101 -30.65 5.12 -6.91
N ASP A 102 -30.82 3.89 -6.44
CA ASP A 102 -29.81 3.23 -5.61
C ASP A 102 -28.67 2.69 -6.47
N ILE A 103 -27.48 3.27 -6.29
CA ILE A 103 -26.26 2.87 -6.99
C ILE A 103 -25.41 2.04 -6.04
N THR A 104 -25.02 0.84 -6.48
CA THR A 104 -24.02 0.03 -5.77
C THR A 104 -22.62 0.52 -6.13
N LYS A 105 -21.86 0.95 -5.12
CA LYS A 105 -20.46 1.34 -5.25
C LYS A 105 -19.56 0.44 -4.40
N TRP A 106 -18.27 0.49 -4.69
CA TRP A 106 -17.26 -0.33 -4.05
C TRP A 106 -16.11 0.52 -3.54
N ASN A 107 -15.78 0.35 -2.26
CA ASN A 107 -14.56 0.89 -1.67
C ASN A 107 -13.47 -0.18 -1.75
N LEU A 108 -12.31 0.16 -2.33
CA LEU A 108 -11.11 -0.66 -2.29
C LEU A 108 -10.22 -0.19 -1.13
N LEU A 109 -10.13 -1.01 -0.09
CA LEU A 109 -9.32 -0.72 1.09
C LEU A 109 -8.05 -1.57 1.06
N LEU A 110 -6.90 -0.91 1.24
CA LEU A 110 -5.59 -1.58 1.34
C LEU A 110 -5.35 -2.02 2.79
N GLY A 111 -5.06 -3.30 2.97
CA GLY A 111 -4.71 -3.92 4.24
C GLY A 111 -3.19 -4.10 4.38
N ASN A 112 -2.76 -5.32 4.69
CA ASN A 112 -1.34 -5.62 4.87
C ASN A 112 -0.58 -5.57 3.53
N ILE A 113 0.55 -4.86 3.54
CA ILE A 113 1.46 -4.69 2.40
C ILE A 113 2.74 -5.47 2.69
N GLY A 114 2.96 -6.58 1.99
CA GLY A 114 4.18 -7.40 2.04
C GLY A 114 5.17 -7.04 0.93
N VAL A 115 6.45 -7.38 1.13
CA VAL A 115 7.44 -7.38 0.04
C VAL A 115 7.26 -8.67 -0.75
N ALA A 116 7.19 -8.58 -2.08
CA ALA A 116 7.24 -9.78 -2.90
C ALA A 116 8.71 -10.23 -2.99
N ALA A 117 9.02 -11.43 -2.51
CA ALA A 117 10.28 -12.07 -2.86
C ALA A 117 10.26 -12.38 -4.36
N ASN A 118 11.37 -12.09 -5.05
CA ASN A 118 11.62 -12.59 -6.41
C ASN A 118 11.95 -14.08 -6.35
#